data_AF-A0A7Z9BHM9-F1
#
_entry.id   AF-A0A7Z9BHM9-F1
#
_cell.length_a   1.000
_cell.length_b   1.000
_cell.length_c   1.000
_cell.angle_alpha   90.00
_cell.angle_beta   90.00
_cell.angle_gamma   90.00
#
_symmetry.space_group_name_H-M   'P 1'
#
loop_
_entity.id
_entity.type
_entity.pdbx_description
1 polymer ?
#
loop_
_entity_poly.entity_id
_entity_poly.type
_entity_poly.pdbx_seq_one_letter_code
_entity_poly.pdbx_strand_id
1 'polypeptide(L)'
;MDVEIQILKHLAREAQPTVAIIDEYCAEYKDLFQEVRNYECFKYLHLGIISPIKRKSLPEIAKVVSIKSAQSLHHFLANSEWSVNKLRSLRLYQRIN
;
A
#
# COMPACT_ATOMS: atom_id res chain seq x y z
N MET A 1 1.33 14.99 32.54
CA MET A 1 0.66 14.46 31.33
C MET A 1 1.74 14.43 30.27
N ASP A 2 2.31 13.24 30.07
CA ASP A 2 3.64 13.09 29.51
C ASP A 2 3.67 13.36 28.01
N VAL A 3 4.53 14.31 27.63
CA VAL A 3 4.84 14.69 26.24
C VAL A 3 5.14 13.46 25.38
N GLU A 4 5.72 12.41 25.96
CA GLU A 4 5.97 11.12 25.32
C GLU A 4 4.70 10.42 24.83
N ILE A 5 3.62 10.40 25.62
CA ILE A 5 2.32 9.81 25.22
C ILE A 5 1.70 10.61 24.07
N GLN A 6 1.93 11.93 24.05
CA GLN A 6 1.46 12.81 23.00
C GLN A 6 2.26 12.62 21.72
N ILE A 7 3.58 12.38 21.79
CA ILE A 7 4.42 12.03 20.64
C ILE A 7 4.03 10.67 20.06
N LEU A 8 3.78 9.65 20.90
CA LEU A 8 3.33 8.33 20.46
C LEU A 8 1.98 8.38 19.73
N LYS A 9 1.08 9.29 20.10
CA LYS A 9 -0.19 9.52 19.37
C LYS A 9 -0.01 10.10 17.96
N HIS A 10 1.12 10.76 17.69
CA HIS A 10 1.44 11.35 16.38
C HIS A 10 2.42 10.50 15.57
N LEU A 11 2.95 9.40 16.15
CA LEU A 11 3.70 8.43 15.36
C LEU A 11 2.77 7.77 14.34
N ALA A 12 3.24 7.71 13.10
CA ALA A 12 2.54 7.02 12.04
C ALA A 12 2.35 5.55 12.46
N ARG A 13 1.09 5.10 12.56
CA ARG A 13 0.76 3.71 12.85
C ARG A 13 1.46 2.78 11.84
N GLU A 14 1.73 1.54 12.24
CA GLU A 14 2.21 0.56 11.28
C GLU A 14 1.12 0.19 10.27
N ALA A 15 1.57 -0.20 9.07
CA ALA A 15 0.69 -0.72 8.05
C ALA A 15 0.21 -2.11 8.43
N GLN A 16 -1.06 -2.40 8.17
CA GLN A 16 -1.62 -3.72 8.41
C GLN A 16 -0.87 -4.77 7.59
N PRO A 17 -0.54 -5.93 8.19
CA PRO A 17 0.11 -7.03 7.48
C PRO A 17 -0.85 -7.65 6.45
N THR A 18 -0.30 -8.27 5.42
CA THR A 18 -1.05 -9.05 4.43
C THR A 18 -0.51 -10.47 4.36
N VAL A 19 -0.28 -11.02 3.17
CA VAL A 19 0.44 -12.29 2.99
C VAL A 19 1.93 -12.00 2.85
N ALA A 20 2.78 -12.86 3.41
CA ALA A 20 4.23 -12.61 3.54
C ALA A 20 4.88 -12.18 2.22
N ILE A 21 4.58 -12.88 1.11
CA ILE A 21 5.14 -12.56 -0.21
C ILE A 21 4.79 -11.15 -0.69
N ILE A 22 3.60 -10.64 -0.37
CA ILE A 22 3.18 -9.27 -0.71
C ILE A 22 3.86 -8.27 0.22
N ASP A 23 3.94 -8.59 1.52
CA ASP A 23 4.58 -7.72 2.51
C ASP A 23 6.07 -7.54 2.21
N GLU A 24 6.78 -8.63 1.89
CA GLU A 24 8.19 -8.65 1.50
C GLU A 24 8.41 -7.87 0.20
N TYR A 25 7.63 -8.17 -0.84
CA TYR A 25 7.73 -7.44 -2.12
C TYR A 25 7.47 -5.94 -1.94
N CYS A 26 6.44 -5.58 -1.17
CA CYS A 26 6.08 -4.18 -0.98
C CYS A 26 7.01 -3.45 0.00
N ALA A 27 7.78 -4.14 0.85
CA ALA A 27 8.66 -3.52 1.86
C ALA A 27 9.63 -2.52 1.23
N GLU A 28 10.17 -2.86 0.06
CA GLU A 28 11.17 -2.06 -0.66
C GLU A 28 10.59 -0.74 -1.23
N TYR A 29 9.27 -0.64 -1.33
CA TYR A 29 8.57 0.53 -1.84
C TYR A 29 7.96 1.39 -0.72
N LYS A 30 8.17 1.04 0.56
CA LYS A 30 7.55 1.73 1.70
C LYS A 30 7.84 3.23 1.71
N ASP A 31 9.08 3.61 1.43
CA ASP A 31 9.54 5.01 1.43
C ASP A 31 9.01 5.85 0.25
N LEU A 32 8.27 5.21 -0.67
CA LEU A 32 7.54 5.93 -1.72
C LEU A 32 6.30 6.64 -1.18
N PHE A 33 5.77 6.19 -0.04
CA PHE A 33 4.48 6.64 0.49
C PHE A 33 4.68 7.42 1.78
N GLN A 34 4.26 8.69 1.79
CA GLN A 34 4.25 9.51 3.00
C GLN A 34 3.16 9.05 3.99
N GLU A 35 2.01 8.64 3.46
CA GLU A 35 0.89 8.14 4.27
C GLU A 35 0.87 6.62 4.31
N VAL A 36 0.74 6.06 5.52
CA VAL A 36 0.59 4.63 5.77
C VAL A 36 -0.60 4.05 5.00
N ARG A 37 -1.68 4.82 4.83
CA ARG A 37 -2.88 4.38 4.08
C ARG A 37 -2.58 4.14 2.59
N ASN A 38 -1.74 4.98 1.99
CA ASN A 38 -1.34 4.80 0.59
C ASN A 38 -0.46 3.56 0.45
N TYR A 39 0.44 3.32 1.40
CA TYR A 39 1.23 2.09 1.44
C TYR A 39 0.37 0.84 1.60
N GLU A 40 -0.64 0.87 2.47
CA GLU A 40 -1.60 -0.23 2.59
C GLU A 40 -2.40 -0.46 1.31
N CYS A 41 -2.90 0.60 0.68
CA CYS A 41 -3.61 0.48 -0.60
C CYS A 41 -2.71 -0.12 -1.69
N PHE A 42 -1.41 0.19 -1.69
CA PHE A 42 -0.44 -0.42 -2.58
C PHE A 42 -0.32 -1.94 -2.35
N LYS A 43 -0.19 -2.36 -1.08
CA LYS A 43 -0.15 -3.79 -0.71
C LYS A 43 -1.43 -4.52 -1.13
N TYR A 44 -2.58 -3.96 -0.78
CA TYR A 44 -3.87 -4.54 -1.11
C TYR A 44 -4.13 -4.60 -2.62
N LEU A 45 -3.67 -3.62 -3.38
CA LEU A 45 -3.77 -3.66 -4.84
C LEU A 45 -2.99 -4.86 -5.41
N HIS A 46 -1.76 -5.09 -4.93
CA HIS A 46 -0.96 -6.25 -5.35
C HIS A 46 -1.63 -7.56 -4.97
N LEU A 47 -2.10 -7.67 -3.72
CA LEU A 47 -2.86 -8.84 -3.26
C LEU A 47 -4.07 -9.11 -4.17
N GLY A 48 -4.89 -8.10 -4.45
CA GLY A 48 -6.05 -8.23 -5.34
C GLY A 48 -5.70 -8.64 -6.78
N ILE A 49 -4.59 -8.14 -7.30
CA ILE A 49 -4.10 -8.48 -8.64
C ILE A 49 -3.65 -9.94 -8.73
N ILE A 50 -3.08 -10.52 -7.67
CA ILE A 50 -2.66 -11.93 -7.67
C ILE A 50 -3.77 -12.89 -7.23
N SER A 51 -4.79 -12.43 -6.50
CA SER A 51 -5.89 -13.27 -6.02
C SER A 51 -6.65 -13.98 -7.15
N PRO A 52 -7.14 -15.21 -6.97
CA PRO A 52 -7.85 -15.96 -8.02
C PRO A 52 -9.31 -15.50 -8.22
N ILE A 53 -9.52 -14.19 -8.46
CA ILE A 53 -10.85 -13.61 -8.71
C ILE A 53 -11.11 -13.44 -10.21
N LYS A 54 -12.36 -13.67 -10.64
CA LYS A 54 -12.78 -13.63 -12.05
C LYS A 54 -12.61 -12.25 -12.69
N ARG A 55 -12.79 -11.17 -11.93
CA ARG A 55 -12.73 -9.79 -12.42
C ARG A 55 -11.77 -8.98 -11.55
N LYS A 56 -10.93 -8.16 -12.19
CA LYS A 56 -9.85 -7.37 -11.55
C LYS A 56 -10.17 -5.89 -11.44
N SER A 57 -11.45 -5.53 -11.40
CA SER A 57 -11.84 -4.14 -11.16
C SER A 57 -11.59 -3.75 -9.70
N LEU A 58 -11.37 -2.46 -9.43
CA LEU A 58 -11.12 -1.97 -8.07
C LEU A 58 -12.24 -2.36 -7.07
N PRO A 59 -13.54 -2.33 -7.44
CA PRO A 59 -14.59 -2.80 -6.55
C PRO A 59 -14.51 -4.29 -6.23
N GLU A 60 -14.16 -5.13 -7.20
CA GLU A 60 -14.05 -6.59 -6.99
C GLU A 60 -12.82 -6.93 -6.16
N ILE A 61 -11.71 -6.23 -6.39
CA ILE A 61 -10.52 -6.33 -5.54
C ILE A 61 -10.86 -5.92 -4.11
N ALA A 62 -11.50 -4.77 -3.90
CA ALA A 62 -11.85 -4.26 -2.58
C ALA A 62 -12.75 -5.21 -1.77
N LYS A 63 -13.55 -6.07 -2.41
CA LYS A 63 -14.36 -7.08 -1.72
C LYS A 63 -13.54 -8.22 -1.14
N VAL A 64 -12.41 -8.56 -1.77
CA VAL A 64 -11.58 -9.72 -1.38
C VAL A 64 -10.37 -9.34 -0.54
N VAL A 65 -9.93 -8.08 -0.62
CA VAL A 65 -8.90 -7.54 0.26
C VAL A 65 -9.58 -6.76 1.39
N SER A 66 -8.95 -6.65 2.55
CA SER A 66 -9.56 -6.12 3.80
C SER A 66 -9.89 -4.61 3.80
N ILE A 67 -10.31 -4.04 2.66
CA ILE A 67 -10.65 -2.63 2.49
C ILE A 67 -12.18 -2.48 2.55
N LYS A 68 -12.66 -1.57 3.42
CA LYS A 68 -14.10 -1.32 3.59
C LYS A 68 -14.78 -0.66 2.38
N SER A 69 -14.00 -0.04 1.50
CA SER A 69 -14.49 0.82 0.42
C SER A 69 -13.54 0.85 -0.78
N ALA A 70 -14.06 0.58 -1.98
CA ALA A 70 -13.30 0.63 -3.23
C ALA A 70 -12.74 2.03 -3.55
N GLN A 71 -13.34 3.07 -2.96
CA GLN A 71 -12.91 4.46 -3.10
C GLN A 71 -11.48 4.66 -2.57
N SER A 72 -11.03 3.89 -1.57
CA SER A 72 -9.65 3.96 -1.09
C SER A 72 -8.63 3.57 -2.18
N LEU A 73 -8.91 2.50 -2.93
CA LEU A 73 -8.07 2.09 -4.06
C LEU A 73 -8.13 3.07 -5.22
N HIS A 74 -9.30 3.65 -5.49
CA HIS A 74 -9.44 4.67 -6.52
C HIS A 74 -8.65 5.94 -6.17
N HIS A 75 -8.80 6.43 -4.94
CA HIS A 75 -8.05 7.59 -4.44
C HIS A 75 -6.55 7.34 -4.49
N PHE A 76 -6.11 6.14 -4.11
CA PHE A 76 -4.72 5.71 -4.21
C PHE A 76 -4.17 5.72 -5.66
N LEU A 77 -5.01 5.50 -6.68
CA LEU A 77 -4.53 5.53 -8.07
C LEU A 77 -4.64 6.92 -8.70
N ALA A 78 -5.66 7.70 -8.32
CA ALA A 78 -5.99 8.96 -8.98
C ALA A 78 -5.42 10.20 -8.28
N ASN A 79 -5.35 10.20 -6.94
CA ASN A 79 -5.19 11.43 -6.16
C ASN A 79 -3.98 11.43 -5.23
N SER A 80 -3.42 10.28 -4.88
CA SER A 80 -2.29 10.23 -3.93
C SER A 80 -0.97 10.64 -4.60
N GLU A 81 -0.13 11.34 -3.83
CA GLU A 81 1.07 12.03 -4.32
C GLU A 81 2.30 11.15 -4.61
N TRP A 82 2.15 9.82 -4.67
CA TRP A 82 3.30 8.93 -4.93
C TRP A 82 3.75 8.98 -6.39
N SER A 83 5.05 8.80 -6.63
CA SER A 83 5.65 8.94 -7.97
C SER A 83 5.76 7.61 -8.72
N VAL A 84 5.06 7.50 -9.84
CA VAL A 84 5.17 6.36 -10.78
C VAL A 84 6.60 6.21 -11.31
N ASN A 85 7.29 7.31 -11.60
CA ASN A 85 8.66 7.28 -12.10
C ASN A 85 9.64 6.75 -11.05
N LYS A 86 9.46 7.16 -9.79
CA LYS A 86 10.28 6.66 -8.67
C LYS A 86 10.02 5.16 -8.43
N LEU A 87 8.77 4.73 -8.47
CA LEU A 87 8.41 3.31 -8.39
C LEU A 87 9.09 2.48 -9.48
N ARG A 88 9.03 2.94 -10.74
CA ARG A 88 9.67 2.25 -11.88
C ARG A 88 11.17 2.18 -11.72
N SER A 89 11.79 3.25 -11.25
CA SER A 89 13.25 3.32 -11.03
C SER A 89 13.69 2.33 -9.96
N LEU A 90 12.99 2.29 -8.82
CA LEU A 90 13.25 1.32 -7.74
C LEU A 90 13.12 -0.12 -8.27
N ARG A 91 12.02 -0.43 -8.96
CA ARG A 91 11.77 -1.76 -9.52
C ARG A 91 12.83 -2.22 -10.52
N LEU A 92 13.35 -1.30 -11.35
CA LEU A 92 14.40 -1.61 -12.33
C LEU A 92 15.77 -1.75 -11.68
N TYR A 93 16.09 -0.89 -10.70
CA TYR A 93 17.33 -0.98 -9.93
C TYR A 93 17.49 -2.35 -9.25
N GLN A 94 16.40 -2.91 -8.73
CA GLN A 94 16.36 -4.25 -8.13
C GLN A 94 16.54 -5.41 -9.10
N ARG A 95 16.33 -5.19 -10.40
CA ARG A 95 16.44 -6.26 -11.43
C ARG A 95 17.83 -6.32 -12.07
N ILE A 96 18.64 -5.30 -11.85
CA ILE A 96 19.96 -5.14 -12.49
C ILE A 96 21.09 -5.46 -11.50
N ASN A 97 20.81 -5.49 -10.19
CA ASN A 97 21.73 -5.95 -9.14
C ASN A 97 21.33 -7.34 -8.66
#